data_AF-A0A194ARQ8-F1
#
_entry.id   AF-A0A194ARQ8-F1
#
_cell.length_a   1.000
_cell.length_b   1.000
_cell.length_c   1.000
_cell.angle_alpha   90.00
_cell.angle_beta   90.00
_cell.angle_gamma   90.00
#
_symmetry.space_group_name_H-M   'P 1'
#
loop_
_entity.id
_entity.type
_entity.pdbx_description
1 polymer ?
#
loop_
_entity_poly.entity_id
_entity_poly.type
_entity_poly.pdbx_seq_one_letter_code
_entity_poly.pdbx_strand_id
1 'polypeptide(L)'
;MIQILLVTICLAVFPYQGSSIILDSGNVNDYEVVYPQKVTALPKGAVQPKYEDAMQYEFKVNGEPVVLHLEKNKGLFSEDYSETHYSPDGREITTYPPVEDHCYYHGRIQNDADSTASISACNGLKGHFKLQGEMYLIEPLKLPDSEAHAVFKYENVEKEDEAPKMCGVTQNWESYEPIKKASQSNLTPEQQRYLNAKKYVKLFLVADYIMYLKYGRNLTAVRTRMYDTVNVITPIYHRMNIHVALVGLEIWSNRDKIIVQSSPDVTLDLFAKWRATDLLRRKSHDNAQLLTGINFNGPTAGLAYLGGICNTMYSAGIVQDHSKIHHLVAIAMAHEMGHNLGMDHDKETCTCGTRPCVMAGTLSCEASFLFSDCSQKEHREFLIKNMPQCILKKPLKTDVVSPAVCGNYFVEVGEECDCGSPRTCRDPCCDAATCKLRQGAQCAEGLCCDQCRFKGAGTECRAAKDDCDMADVCTGRSAECIDSFQRNGQPCKNNNGYCYNGKCPIMADQCIALFGPGATVSQDACFQFNRQGNHYGYCRKEQNTKIACEPQDVKCGRLYCFPNSPETKNPCNIYYSPNDEDKGMVLPGTKCADGKACSNGQCVDVTTPY
;
A
#
# COMPACT_ATOMS: atom_id res chain seq x y z
N MET A 1 4.63 88.45 30.23
CA MET A 1 5.79 87.60 29.90
C MET A 1 5.37 86.15 30.06
N ILE A 2 5.49 85.43 28.97
CA ILE A 2 5.03 84.05 28.73
C ILE A 2 6.07 83.09 29.30
N GLN A 3 5.67 82.09 30.07
CA GLN A 3 6.48 80.87 30.25
C GLN A 3 5.57 79.65 30.12
N ILE A 4 5.81 78.95 29.01
CA ILE A 4 5.11 77.78 28.50
C ILE A 4 5.68 76.54 29.22
N LEU A 5 4.83 75.75 29.87
CA LEU A 5 5.15 74.39 30.29
C LEU A 5 4.82 73.45 29.12
N LEU A 6 5.86 72.90 28.49
CA LEU A 6 5.77 71.81 27.51
C LEU A 6 5.65 70.49 28.26
N VAL A 7 4.48 69.84 28.20
CA VAL A 7 4.30 68.44 28.59
C VAL A 7 4.49 67.59 27.32
N THR A 8 5.68 67.02 27.15
CA THR A 8 5.94 65.97 26.16
C THR A 8 5.34 64.67 26.64
N ILE A 9 4.22 64.26 26.03
CA ILE A 9 3.66 62.91 26.15
C ILE A 9 4.51 62.00 25.26
N CYS A 10 5.47 61.27 25.85
CA CYS A 10 6.07 60.11 25.20
C CYS A 10 5.05 58.97 25.21
N LEU A 11 4.35 58.79 24.08
CA LEU A 11 3.72 57.52 23.74
C LEU A 11 4.85 56.50 23.54
N ALA A 12 5.23 55.81 24.60
CA ALA A 12 5.96 54.56 24.48
C ALA A 12 5.03 53.56 23.79
N VAL A 13 5.19 53.43 22.48
CA VAL A 13 4.79 52.23 21.75
C VAL A 13 5.64 51.12 22.34
N PHE A 14 5.13 50.46 23.38
CA PHE A 14 5.59 49.13 23.69
C PHE A 14 5.37 48.30 22.43
N PRO A 15 6.41 47.71 21.82
CA PRO A 15 6.13 46.59 20.93
C PRO A 15 5.42 45.60 21.83
N TYR A 16 4.16 45.30 21.52
CA TYR A 16 3.55 44.06 21.96
C TYR A 16 4.58 43.00 21.57
N GLN A 17 5.32 42.46 22.55
CA GLN A 17 5.90 41.14 22.45
C GLN A 17 4.68 40.22 22.40
N GLY A 18 4.07 40.16 21.22
CA GLY A 18 3.03 39.21 20.90
C GLY A 18 3.61 37.85 21.23
N SER A 19 2.89 37.09 22.04
CA SER A 19 3.16 35.68 22.26
C SER A 19 3.49 35.06 20.90
N SER A 20 4.70 34.52 20.76
CA SER A 20 5.09 33.82 19.54
C SER A 20 4.01 32.79 19.24
N ILE A 21 3.27 32.98 18.15
CA ILE A 21 2.24 32.02 17.75
C ILE A 21 2.99 30.76 17.34
N ILE A 22 2.94 29.71 18.17
CA ILE A 22 3.64 28.45 17.92
C ILE A 22 2.83 27.69 16.86
N LEU A 23 3.42 27.60 15.66
CA LEU A 23 2.95 26.80 14.54
C LEU A 23 3.21 25.30 14.81
N ASP A 24 2.32 24.43 14.34
CA ASP A 24 2.49 22.97 14.46
C ASP A 24 3.72 22.51 13.69
N SER A 25 4.05 23.20 12.60
CA SER A 25 5.24 22.95 11.78
C SER A 25 6.57 23.36 12.45
N GLY A 26 6.53 24.04 13.61
CA GLY A 26 7.72 24.51 14.33
C GLY A 26 7.93 26.02 14.22
N ASN A 27 9.20 26.46 14.27
CA ASN A 27 9.51 27.87 14.07
C ASN A 27 9.53 28.20 12.57
N VAL A 28 8.83 29.25 12.17
CA VAL A 28 8.75 29.70 10.77
C VAL A 28 9.16 31.17 10.72
N ASN A 29 10.15 31.47 9.90
CA ASN A 29 10.76 32.80 9.77
C ASN A 29 9.83 33.81 9.08
N ASP A 30 9.01 33.33 8.14
CA ASP A 30 8.12 34.17 7.35
C ASP A 30 6.88 33.39 6.89
N TYR A 31 5.70 33.94 7.17
CA TYR A 31 4.41 33.39 6.77
C TYR A 31 3.38 34.50 6.52
N GLU A 32 2.48 34.27 5.56
CA GLU A 32 1.33 35.12 5.30
C GLU A 32 0.14 34.63 6.12
N VAL A 33 -0.55 35.57 6.79
CA VAL A 33 -1.81 35.26 7.47
C VAL A 33 -2.96 35.38 6.47
N VAL A 34 -3.65 34.27 6.23
CA VAL A 34 -4.77 34.19 5.28
C VAL A 34 -6.05 33.76 5.99
N TYR A 35 -7.18 34.06 5.36
CA TYR A 35 -8.51 33.69 5.85
C TYR A 35 -9.23 32.92 4.73
N PRO A 36 -9.07 31.60 4.64
CA PRO A 36 -9.70 30.79 3.61
C PRO A 36 -11.22 30.87 3.70
N GLN A 37 -11.84 31.46 2.68
CA GLN A 37 -13.30 31.58 2.60
C GLN A 37 -13.87 30.48 1.71
N LYS A 38 -14.85 29.76 2.22
CA LYS A 38 -15.52 28.71 1.45
C LYS A 38 -16.38 29.33 0.34
N VAL A 39 -16.01 29.08 -0.92
CA VAL A 39 -16.73 29.53 -2.11
C VAL A 39 -17.92 28.59 -2.30
N THR A 40 -19.11 29.02 -1.90
CA THR A 40 -20.28 28.14 -1.82
C THR A 40 -20.75 27.73 -3.21
N ALA A 41 -20.90 26.43 -3.44
CA ALA A 41 -21.80 25.91 -4.47
C ALA A 41 -22.67 24.84 -3.80
N LEU A 42 -23.91 25.17 -3.40
CA LEU A 42 -25.11 24.31 -3.44
C LEU A 42 -26.32 24.95 -2.71
N PRO A 43 -27.57 24.58 -3.07
CA PRO A 43 -28.81 25.26 -2.69
C PRO A 43 -29.21 25.08 -1.22
N LYS A 44 -29.88 26.08 -0.64
CA LYS A 44 -30.53 26.00 0.67
C LYS A 44 -31.57 24.87 0.70
N GLY A 45 -31.36 23.83 1.50
CA GLY A 45 -32.38 22.82 1.83
C GLY A 45 -31.97 21.35 1.82
N ALA A 46 -30.74 21.00 1.42
CA ALA A 46 -30.24 19.62 1.51
C ALA A 46 -29.76 19.28 2.94
N VAL A 47 -30.00 18.05 3.41
CA VAL A 47 -29.37 17.50 4.61
C VAL A 47 -27.86 17.43 4.33
N GLN A 48 -27.08 18.26 5.03
CA GLN A 48 -25.64 18.35 4.79
C GLN A 48 -24.90 17.22 5.51
N PRO A 49 -24.09 16.41 4.82
CA PRO A 49 -23.15 15.53 5.49
C PRO A 49 -22.15 16.35 6.30
N LYS A 50 -21.62 15.78 7.39
CA LYS A 50 -20.63 16.44 8.28
C LYS A 50 -19.38 16.91 7.52
N TYR A 51 -19.01 16.20 6.46
CA TYR A 51 -17.93 16.54 5.54
C TYR A 51 -18.46 16.45 4.10
N GLU A 52 -18.30 17.52 3.31
CA GLU A 52 -18.76 17.60 1.92
C GLU A 52 -17.81 16.88 0.97
N ASP A 53 -18.33 16.30 -0.11
CA ASP A 53 -17.53 15.53 -1.07
C ASP A 53 -16.58 16.39 -1.92
N ALA A 54 -17.00 17.63 -2.19
CA ALA A 54 -16.21 18.63 -2.88
C ALA A 54 -16.36 19.97 -2.17
N MET A 55 -15.27 20.71 -2.07
CA MET A 55 -15.25 22.04 -1.44
C MET A 55 -14.30 22.96 -2.20
N GLN A 56 -14.64 24.25 -2.21
CA GLN A 56 -13.80 25.29 -2.80
C GLN A 56 -13.47 26.33 -1.74
N TYR A 57 -12.21 26.70 -1.64
CA TYR A 57 -11.75 27.76 -0.76
C TYR A 57 -11.03 28.84 -1.57
N GLU A 58 -11.36 30.09 -1.31
CA GLU A 58 -10.66 31.25 -1.86
C GLU A 58 -9.87 31.94 -0.75
N PHE A 59 -8.61 32.26 -1.05
CA PHE A 59 -7.75 33.08 -0.21
C PHE A 59 -6.71 33.79 -1.08
N LYS A 60 -5.89 34.65 -0.49
CA LYS A 60 -4.81 35.32 -1.20
C LYS A 60 -3.47 34.70 -0.82
N VAL A 61 -2.58 34.60 -1.79
CA VAL A 61 -1.17 34.25 -1.58
C VAL A 61 -0.36 35.31 -2.33
N ASN A 62 0.54 36.00 -1.64
CA ASN A 62 1.31 37.13 -2.17
C ASN A 62 0.42 38.22 -2.80
N GLY A 63 -0.78 38.43 -2.26
CA GLY A 63 -1.75 39.41 -2.76
C GLY A 63 -2.62 38.94 -3.95
N GLU A 64 -2.29 37.82 -4.58
CA GLU A 64 -3.04 37.25 -5.70
C GLU A 64 -4.12 36.26 -5.23
N PRO A 65 -5.33 36.28 -5.81
CA PRO A 65 -6.40 35.37 -5.43
C PRO A 65 -6.08 33.93 -5.89
N VAL A 66 -6.29 33.00 -4.97
CA VAL A 66 -6.09 31.56 -5.15
C VAL A 66 -7.40 30.87 -4.81
N VAL A 67 -7.91 30.07 -5.75
CA VAL A 67 -9.10 29.23 -5.52
C VAL A 67 -8.64 27.76 -5.49
N LEU A 68 -8.72 27.17 -4.31
CA LEU A 68 -8.36 25.78 -4.04
C LEU A 68 -9.61 24.89 -4.15
N HIS A 69 -9.62 24.02 -5.16
CA HIS A 69 -10.63 23.00 -5.37
C HIS A 69 -10.19 21.71 -4.69
N LEU A 70 -11.01 21.19 -3.79
CA LEU A 70 -10.74 20.00 -3.00
C LEU A 70 -11.83 18.95 -3.22
N GLU A 71 -11.40 17.71 -3.41
CA GLU A 71 -12.22 16.51 -3.55
C GLU A 71 -11.83 15.53 -2.45
N LYS A 72 -12.82 14.96 -1.77
CA LYS A 72 -12.60 14.07 -0.63
C LYS A 72 -11.84 12.82 -1.07
N ASN A 73 -10.81 12.43 -0.33
CA ASN A 73 -10.03 11.22 -0.57
C ASN A 73 -10.79 10.00 -0.05
N LYS A 74 -11.80 9.57 -0.79
CA LYS A 74 -12.71 8.50 -0.38
C LYS A 74 -12.10 7.10 -0.44
N GLY A 75 -11.07 6.90 -1.26
CA GLY A 75 -10.25 5.68 -1.28
C GLY A 75 -9.17 5.61 -0.19
N LEU A 76 -9.17 6.52 0.79
CA LEU A 76 -8.18 6.53 1.86
C LEU A 76 -8.24 5.26 2.73
N PHE A 77 -9.45 4.73 2.95
CA PHE A 77 -9.71 3.57 3.80
C PHE A 77 -10.41 2.46 3.02
N SER A 78 -10.16 1.18 3.37
CA SER A 78 -11.03 0.08 2.91
C SER A 78 -12.26 -0.07 3.82
N GLU A 79 -13.35 -0.66 3.34
CA GLU A 79 -14.54 -0.88 4.19
C GLU A 79 -14.28 -1.69 5.44
N ASP A 80 -13.40 -2.70 5.35
CA ASP A 80 -13.05 -3.51 6.50
C ASP A 80 -12.06 -2.79 7.43
N TYR A 81 -11.82 -1.49 7.24
CA TYR A 81 -10.91 -0.69 8.05
C TYR A 81 -11.20 -0.85 9.55
N SER A 82 -10.14 -1.19 10.27
CA SER A 82 -10.20 -1.46 11.70
C SER A 82 -9.11 -0.70 12.43
N GLU A 83 -9.45 -0.16 13.59
CA GLU A 83 -8.50 0.47 14.49
C GLU A 83 -8.36 -0.33 15.78
N THR A 84 -7.13 -0.65 16.16
CA THR A 84 -6.82 -1.35 17.40
C THR A 84 -6.02 -0.45 18.33
N HIS A 85 -6.44 -0.37 19.58
CA HIS A 85 -5.67 0.25 20.68
C HIS A 85 -5.81 -0.59 21.95
N TYR A 86 -5.11 -0.20 23.02
CA TYR A 86 -5.05 -0.98 24.25
C TYR A 86 -5.48 -0.17 25.46
N SER A 87 -6.29 -0.79 26.31
CA SER A 87 -6.67 -0.24 27.60
C SER A 87 -5.49 -0.23 28.59
N PRO A 88 -5.60 0.48 29.74
CA PRO A 88 -4.54 0.50 30.75
C PRO A 88 -4.18 -0.89 31.33
N ASP A 89 -5.13 -1.83 31.37
CA ASP A 89 -4.92 -3.23 31.75
C ASP A 89 -4.38 -4.11 30.61
N GLY A 90 -4.12 -3.53 29.43
CA GLY A 90 -3.49 -4.20 28.29
C GLY A 90 -4.45 -4.99 27.40
N ARG A 91 -5.77 -4.83 27.59
CA ARG A 91 -6.78 -5.48 26.75
C ARG A 91 -6.83 -4.82 25.39
N GLU A 92 -6.91 -5.64 24.35
CA GLU A 92 -7.07 -5.18 22.98
C GLU A 92 -8.50 -4.65 22.76
N ILE A 93 -8.61 -3.48 22.16
CA ILE A 93 -9.87 -2.83 21.79
C ILE A 93 -9.80 -2.52 20.29
N THR A 94 -10.59 -3.24 19.51
CA THR A 94 -10.73 -3.01 18.07
C THR A 94 -12.06 -2.34 17.76
N THR A 95 -12.03 -1.26 17.00
CA THR A 95 -13.19 -0.51 16.53
C THR A 95 -13.20 -0.43 15.01
N TYR A 96 -14.40 -0.29 14.43
CA TYR A 96 -14.61 -0.17 12.99
C TYR A 96 -15.28 1.19 12.74
N PRO A 97 -14.50 2.29 12.67
CA PRO A 97 -15.06 3.61 12.46
C PRO A 97 -15.69 3.70 11.07
N PRO A 98 -16.75 4.51 10.87
CA PRO A 98 -17.29 4.76 9.54
C PRO A 98 -16.21 5.39 8.67
N VAL A 99 -15.81 4.69 7.59
CA VAL A 99 -14.74 5.19 6.70
C VAL A 99 -15.10 6.49 6.01
N GLU A 100 -16.39 6.86 6.01
CA GLU A 100 -16.89 8.11 5.46
C GLU A 100 -16.84 9.31 6.38
N ASP A 101 -16.65 9.09 7.68
CA ASP A 101 -16.59 10.19 8.64
C ASP A 101 -15.15 10.73 8.74
N HIS A 102 -14.64 11.25 7.62
CA HIS A 102 -13.30 11.84 7.54
C HIS A 102 -13.26 13.11 6.69
N CYS A 103 -12.18 13.86 6.86
CA CYS A 103 -12.00 15.24 6.40
C CYS A 103 -10.76 15.39 5.49
N TYR A 104 -10.35 14.34 4.80
CA TYR A 104 -9.11 14.30 4.03
C TYR A 104 -9.41 14.48 2.56
N TYR A 105 -8.70 15.39 1.91
CA TYR A 105 -8.96 15.84 0.54
C TYR A 105 -7.68 15.87 -0.28
N HIS A 106 -7.84 15.64 -1.58
CA HIS A 106 -6.88 16.02 -2.61
C HIS A 106 -7.45 17.16 -3.44
N GLY A 107 -6.59 17.91 -4.12
CA GLY A 107 -7.10 19.06 -4.85
C GLY A 107 -6.11 19.72 -5.78
N ARG A 108 -6.54 20.87 -6.31
CA ARG A 108 -5.80 21.69 -7.27
C ARG A 108 -6.16 23.16 -7.12
N ILE A 109 -5.29 24.03 -7.61
CA ILE A 109 -5.56 25.45 -7.75
C ILE A 109 -6.25 25.69 -9.10
N GLN A 110 -7.30 26.51 -9.09
CA GLN A 110 -8.00 26.93 -10.29
C GLN A 110 -7.05 27.61 -11.27
N ASN A 111 -7.17 27.25 -12.56
CA ASN A 111 -6.33 27.77 -13.66
C ASN A 111 -4.84 27.44 -13.55
N ASP A 112 -4.42 26.57 -12.63
CA ASP A 112 -3.05 26.03 -12.57
C ASP A 112 -3.06 24.53 -12.87
N ALA A 113 -2.65 24.17 -14.09
CA ALA A 113 -2.69 22.80 -14.59
C ALA A 113 -1.75 21.84 -13.84
N ASP A 114 -0.65 22.35 -13.29
CA ASP A 114 0.41 21.57 -12.65
C ASP A 114 0.33 21.63 -11.12
N SER A 115 -0.72 22.27 -10.58
CA SER A 115 -1.01 22.33 -9.17
C SER A 115 -1.51 20.99 -8.63
N THR A 116 -1.18 20.75 -7.37
CA THR A 116 -1.65 19.59 -6.58
C THR A 116 -1.81 20.03 -5.14
N ALA A 117 -2.79 19.48 -4.43
CA ALA A 117 -3.00 19.73 -3.02
C ALA A 117 -3.35 18.42 -2.29
N SER A 118 -2.93 18.35 -1.04
CA SER A 118 -3.32 17.29 -0.08
C SER A 118 -3.59 17.97 1.25
N ILE A 119 -4.87 18.04 1.61
CA ILE A 119 -5.39 18.90 2.69
C ILE A 119 -6.27 18.09 3.62
N SER A 120 -6.06 18.26 4.92
CA SER A 120 -7.01 17.92 5.97
C SER A 120 -7.86 19.15 6.27
N ALA A 121 -9.18 18.99 6.30
CA ALA A 121 -10.13 20.03 6.68
C ALA A 121 -10.78 19.74 8.06
N CYS A 122 -10.18 18.85 8.86
CA CYS A 122 -10.78 18.42 10.14
C CYS A 122 -10.93 19.54 11.16
N ASN A 123 -9.94 20.41 11.26
CA ASN A 123 -9.85 21.50 12.24
C ASN A 123 -9.26 22.74 11.56
N GLY A 124 -9.89 23.20 10.48
CA GLY A 124 -9.29 24.15 9.53
C GLY A 124 -8.45 23.45 8.46
N LEU A 125 -7.98 24.21 7.47
CA LEU A 125 -7.17 23.69 6.36
C LEU A 125 -5.73 23.45 6.83
N LYS A 126 -5.31 22.19 6.82
CA LYS A 126 -3.95 21.79 7.14
C LYS A 126 -3.38 20.89 6.05
N GLY A 127 -2.21 21.22 5.53
CA GLY A 127 -1.54 20.37 4.55
C GLY A 127 -0.66 21.17 3.61
N HIS A 128 -0.57 20.72 2.35
CA HIS A 128 0.24 21.39 1.34
C HIS A 128 -0.51 21.57 0.02
N PHE A 129 -0.09 22.58 -0.75
CA PHE A 129 -0.51 22.77 -2.13
C PHE A 129 0.64 23.32 -2.97
N LYS A 130 0.59 23.07 -4.28
CA LYS A 130 1.54 23.57 -5.26
C LYS A 130 0.90 24.70 -6.06
N LEU A 131 1.57 25.84 -6.13
CA LEU A 131 1.15 27.02 -6.88
C LEU A 131 2.32 27.48 -7.76
N GLN A 132 2.13 27.52 -9.07
CA GLN A 132 3.14 27.99 -10.05
C GLN A 132 4.51 27.30 -9.92
N GLY A 133 4.54 26.01 -9.58
CA GLY A 133 5.80 25.27 -9.40
C GLY A 133 6.27 25.19 -7.95
N GLU A 134 5.82 26.11 -7.09
CA GLU A 134 6.29 26.28 -5.72
C GLU A 134 5.39 25.55 -4.72
N MET A 135 5.99 24.99 -3.68
CA MET A 135 5.28 24.26 -2.63
C MET A 135 4.98 25.17 -1.44
N TYR A 136 3.70 25.26 -1.09
CA TYR A 136 3.20 25.99 0.06
C TYR A 136 2.61 25.05 1.08
N LEU A 137 2.78 25.39 2.35
CA LEU A 137 2.14 24.79 3.50
C LEU A 137 1.04 25.73 3.98
N ILE A 138 -0.06 25.14 4.43
CA ILE A 138 -1.15 25.84 5.11
C ILE A 138 -1.44 25.14 6.42
N GLU A 139 -1.57 25.91 7.50
CA GLU A 139 -2.06 25.38 8.77
C GLU A 139 -2.83 26.43 9.57
N PRO A 140 -3.81 26.01 10.41
CA PRO A 140 -4.57 26.91 11.25
C PRO A 140 -3.69 27.59 12.31
N LEU A 141 -3.90 28.89 12.54
CA LEU A 141 -3.30 29.60 13.66
C LEU A 141 -4.09 29.28 14.94
N LYS A 142 -3.39 28.96 16.04
CA LYS A 142 -4.00 28.70 17.35
C LYS A 142 -4.45 30.00 18.05
N LEU A 143 -5.33 30.74 17.39
CA LEU A 143 -5.93 31.98 17.90
C LEU A 143 -7.38 31.70 18.31
N PRO A 144 -7.81 32.12 19.52
CA PRO A 144 -9.21 31.98 19.93
C PRO A 144 -10.16 32.63 18.91
N ASP A 145 -11.23 31.92 18.55
CA ASP A 145 -12.32 32.41 17.67
C ASP A 145 -11.88 32.95 16.30
N SER A 146 -10.77 32.44 15.75
CA SER A 146 -10.22 32.88 14.46
C SER A 146 -10.16 31.76 13.44
N GLU A 147 -10.59 32.04 12.20
CA GLU A 147 -10.38 31.18 11.02
C GLU A 147 -9.06 31.50 10.29
N ALA A 148 -8.13 32.18 10.97
CA ALA A 148 -6.86 32.56 10.38
C ALA A 148 -5.95 31.35 10.19
N HIS A 149 -5.25 31.33 9.06
CA HIS A 149 -4.28 30.31 8.71
C HIS A 149 -2.93 30.96 8.38
N ALA A 150 -1.85 30.25 8.66
CA ALA A 150 -0.53 30.59 8.13
C ALA A 150 -0.35 29.89 6.78
N VAL A 151 0.05 30.65 5.76
CA VAL A 151 0.56 30.13 4.48
C VAL A 151 2.02 30.50 4.36
N PHE A 152 2.87 29.51 4.15
CA PHE A 152 4.31 29.72 4.05
C PHE A 152 4.95 28.68 3.14
N LYS A 153 6.11 29.03 2.60
CA LYS A 153 6.92 28.06 1.87
C LYS A 153 7.75 27.23 2.84
N TYR A 154 8.07 26.01 2.43
CA TYR A 154 8.94 25.14 3.22
C TYR A 154 10.30 25.79 3.55
N GLU A 155 10.87 26.54 2.61
CA GLU A 155 12.15 27.24 2.78
C GLU A 155 12.17 28.24 3.95
N ASN A 156 10.99 28.67 4.42
CA ASN A 156 10.85 29.59 5.54
C ASN A 156 10.80 28.90 6.91
N VAL A 157 10.72 27.56 6.98
CA VAL A 157 10.76 26.83 8.25
C VAL A 157 12.19 26.82 8.77
N GLU A 158 12.40 27.23 10.03
CA GLU A 158 13.70 27.12 10.68
C GLU A 158 14.11 25.65 10.71
N LYS A 159 15.24 25.37 10.06
CA LYS A 159 15.84 24.05 10.07
C LYS A 159 16.52 23.91 11.43
N GLU A 160 16.02 23.02 12.30
CA GLU A 160 16.81 22.55 13.43
C GLU A 160 18.13 21.97 12.84
N ASP A 161 19.28 22.24 13.48
CA ASP A 161 20.64 21.81 13.05
C ASP A 161 20.80 20.27 13.12
N GLU A 162 19.92 19.52 12.46
CA GLU A 162 20.00 18.07 12.35
C GLU A 162 20.80 17.70 11.10
N ALA A 163 21.76 16.77 11.28
CA ALA A 163 22.49 16.18 10.16
C ALA A 163 21.51 15.55 9.14
N PRO A 164 21.83 15.58 7.82
CA PRO A 164 20.99 15.00 6.79
C PRO A 164 20.63 13.56 7.14
N LYS A 165 19.33 13.27 7.22
CA LYS A 165 18.84 11.91 7.46
C LYS A 165 18.99 11.09 6.16
N MET A 166 19.11 9.78 6.27
CA MET A 166 19.20 8.83 5.16
C MET A 166 18.13 7.75 5.34
N CYS A 167 17.82 7.01 4.29
CA CYS A 167 17.04 5.78 4.41
C CYS A 167 17.98 4.60 4.17
N GLY A 168 17.74 3.50 4.90
CA GLY A 168 18.49 2.27 4.71
C GLY A 168 17.69 1.27 3.90
N VAL A 169 18.38 0.28 3.33
CA VAL A 169 17.73 -0.87 2.70
C VAL A 169 18.39 -2.17 3.16
N THR A 170 17.59 -3.17 3.53
CA THR A 170 18.09 -4.50 3.86
C THR A 170 17.92 -5.43 2.66
N GLN A 171 19.03 -5.95 2.13
CA GLN A 171 19.02 -7.02 1.13
C GLN A 171 19.01 -8.37 1.84
N ASN A 172 17.97 -9.19 1.64
CA ASN A 172 18.02 -10.58 2.08
C ASN A 172 18.80 -11.43 1.07
N TRP A 173 19.83 -12.12 1.56
CA TRP A 173 20.77 -12.94 0.78
C TRP A 173 20.21 -14.32 0.40
N GLU A 174 18.95 -14.62 0.71
CA GLU A 174 18.28 -15.82 0.21
C GLU A 174 17.69 -15.56 -1.20
N SER A 175 18.53 -15.76 -2.22
CA SER A 175 18.17 -16.05 -3.63
C SER A 175 17.67 -14.94 -4.57
N TYR A 176 18.02 -13.66 -4.36
CA TYR A 176 17.91 -12.70 -5.47
C TYR A 176 19.20 -12.65 -6.27
N GLU A 177 19.24 -13.32 -7.43
CA GLU A 177 20.25 -13.01 -8.44
C GLU A 177 20.22 -11.49 -8.71
N PRO A 178 21.40 -10.83 -8.82
CA PRO A 178 21.46 -9.43 -9.22
C PRO A 178 20.62 -9.24 -10.49
N ILE A 179 19.88 -8.14 -10.57
CA ILE A 179 18.97 -7.82 -11.67
C ILE A 179 19.76 -7.80 -12.99
N LYS A 180 19.89 -8.96 -13.63
CA LYS A 180 20.35 -9.06 -15.02
C LYS A 180 19.25 -8.40 -15.84
N LYS A 181 19.60 -7.31 -16.53
CA LYS A 181 18.72 -6.58 -17.45
C LYS A 181 17.91 -7.58 -18.28
N ALA A 182 16.64 -7.76 -17.95
CA ALA A 182 15.75 -8.51 -18.82
C ALA A 182 15.66 -7.74 -20.13
N SER A 183 16.07 -8.36 -21.24
CA SER A 183 16.00 -7.75 -22.56
C SER A 183 14.54 -7.36 -22.83
N GLN A 184 14.30 -6.06 -23.03
CA GLN A 184 12.98 -5.44 -23.16
C GLN A 184 12.16 -5.88 -24.40
N SER A 185 12.58 -6.91 -25.14
CA SER A 185 12.02 -7.15 -26.47
C SER A 185 10.89 -8.17 -26.58
N ASN A 186 10.57 -9.01 -25.59
CA ASN A 186 9.39 -9.91 -25.64
C ASN A 186 8.85 -10.23 -24.23
N LEU A 187 7.85 -9.47 -23.75
CA LEU A 187 7.07 -9.85 -22.57
C LEU A 187 6.14 -11.02 -22.92
N THR A 188 5.96 -11.95 -21.99
CA THR A 188 4.92 -12.97 -22.15
C THR A 188 3.52 -12.31 -22.08
N PRO A 189 2.49 -12.91 -22.71
CA PRO A 189 1.13 -12.40 -22.59
C PRO A 189 0.66 -12.26 -21.14
N GLU A 190 1.09 -13.17 -20.26
CA GLU A 190 0.81 -13.12 -18.82
C GLU A 190 1.45 -11.89 -18.15
N GLN A 191 2.73 -11.63 -18.40
CA GLN A 191 3.43 -10.46 -17.87
C GLN A 191 2.80 -9.16 -18.36
N GLN A 192 2.42 -9.09 -19.64
CA GLN A 192 1.77 -7.91 -20.20
C GLN A 192 0.39 -7.69 -19.54
N ARG A 193 -0.41 -8.75 -19.38
CA ARG A 193 -1.71 -8.69 -18.69
C ARG A 193 -1.54 -8.24 -17.24
N TYR A 194 -0.57 -8.82 -16.54
CA TYR A 194 -0.25 -8.45 -15.16
C TYR A 194 0.09 -6.96 -15.07
N LEU A 195 0.98 -6.44 -15.91
CA LEU A 195 1.38 -5.03 -15.88
C LEU A 195 0.22 -4.07 -16.18
N ASN A 196 -0.67 -4.43 -17.09
CA ASN A 196 -1.81 -3.61 -17.48
C ASN A 196 -2.89 -3.50 -16.38
N ALA A 197 -2.99 -4.47 -15.47
CA ALA A 197 -3.95 -4.43 -14.39
C ALA A 197 -3.67 -3.25 -13.43
N LYS A 198 -4.72 -2.57 -12.93
CA LYS A 198 -4.60 -1.60 -11.83
C LYS A 198 -4.01 -2.31 -10.58
N LYS A 199 -3.15 -1.63 -9.82
CA LYS A 199 -2.52 -2.18 -8.61
C LYS A 199 -3.09 -1.55 -7.35
N TYR A 200 -3.23 -2.34 -6.30
CA TYR A 200 -3.75 -1.92 -5.01
C TYR A 200 -2.81 -2.39 -3.91
N VAL A 201 -2.43 -1.52 -2.97
CA VAL A 201 -1.68 -1.91 -1.77
C VAL A 201 -2.56 -1.67 -0.56
N LYS A 202 -3.04 -2.76 0.04
CA LYS A 202 -3.74 -2.72 1.32
C LYS A 202 -2.72 -2.55 2.45
N LEU A 203 -2.55 -1.30 2.89
CA LEU A 203 -1.59 -0.89 3.89
C LEU A 203 -2.16 -1.06 5.30
N PHE A 204 -1.35 -1.60 6.23
CA PHE A 204 -1.63 -1.60 7.65
C PHE A 204 -0.59 -0.73 8.38
N LEU A 205 -1.02 0.24 9.18
CA LEU A 205 -0.11 1.10 9.93
C LEU A 205 -0.08 0.76 11.41
N VAL A 206 1.11 0.79 11.99
CA VAL A 206 1.34 0.60 13.43
C VAL A 206 2.04 1.82 13.99
N ALA A 207 1.56 2.35 15.11
CA ALA A 207 2.26 3.36 15.90
C ALA A 207 2.76 2.75 17.21
N ASP A 208 4.05 2.92 17.50
CA ASP A 208 4.65 2.43 18.73
C ASP A 208 4.23 3.23 19.98
N TYR A 209 4.65 2.76 21.15
CA TYR A 209 4.33 3.40 22.42
C TYR A 209 4.97 4.79 22.54
N ILE A 210 6.14 5.02 21.94
CA ILE A 210 6.78 6.34 21.93
C ILE A 210 5.94 7.33 21.14
N MET A 211 5.36 6.95 20.00
CA MET A 211 4.40 7.79 19.28
C MET A 211 3.21 8.16 20.17
N TYR A 212 2.65 7.20 20.91
CA TYR A 212 1.56 7.49 21.85
C TYR A 212 1.96 8.51 22.92
N LEU A 213 3.18 8.40 23.48
CA LEU A 213 3.70 9.39 24.43
C LEU A 213 3.98 10.75 23.78
N LYS A 214 4.62 10.76 22.60
CA LYS A 214 5.01 11.97 21.84
C LYS A 214 3.83 12.86 21.55
N TYR A 215 2.69 12.27 21.20
CA TYR A 215 1.44 12.99 20.92
C TYR A 215 0.54 13.11 22.16
N GLY A 216 1.15 13.18 23.35
CA GLY A 216 0.45 13.56 24.59
C GLY A 216 -0.54 12.51 25.11
N ARG A 217 -0.28 11.22 24.84
CA ARG A 217 -1.18 10.11 25.21
C ARG A 217 -2.59 10.27 24.62
N ASN A 218 -2.67 10.88 23.45
CA ASN A 218 -3.92 11.14 22.76
C ASN A 218 -4.02 10.27 21.51
N LEU A 219 -4.84 9.21 21.58
CA LEU A 219 -5.09 8.30 20.46
C LEU A 219 -5.55 9.04 19.20
N THR A 220 -6.37 10.08 19.36
CA THR A 220 -6.86 10.89 18.24
C THR A 220 -5.74 11.67 17.57
N ALA A 221 -4.81 12.23 18.33
CA ALA A 221 -3.65 12.94 17.76
C ALA A 221 -2.74 11.99 16.97
N VAL A 222 -2.48 10.79 17.49
CA VAL A 222 -1.69 9.74 16.81
C VAL A 222 -2.40 9.25 15.55
N ARG A 223 -3.72 9.03 15.61
CA ARG A 223 -4.55 8.68 14.45
C ARG A 223 -4.50 9.76 13.36
N THR A 224 -4.75 11.03 13.72
CA THR A 224 -4.68 12.16 12.79
C THR A 224 -3.33 12.23 12.10
N ARG A 225 -2.23 12.05 12.85
CA ARG A 225 -0.88 12.01 12.27
C ARG A 225 -0.75 10.95 11.18
N MET A 226 -1.22 9.73 11.42
CA MET A 226 -1.12 8.64 10.45
C MET A 226 -2.00 8.87 9.22
N TYR A 227 -3.19 9.43 9.41
CA TYR A 227 -4.07 9.78 8.29
C TYR A 227 -3.49 10.90 7.42
N ASP A 228 -2.96 11.95 8.05
CA ASP A 228 -2.25 13.04 7.36
C ASP A 228 -1.08 12.49 6.52
N THR A 229 -0.39 11.43 7.01
CA THR A 229 0.68 10.74 6.29
C THR A 229 0.15 9.94 5.09
N VAL A 230 -0.85 9.08 5.26
CA VAL A 230 -1.40 8.25 4.15
C VAL A 230 -2.07 9.11 3.08
N ASN A 231 -2.71 10.22 3.47
CA ASN A 231 -3.32 11.15 2.52
C ASN A 231 -2.29 11.72 1.53
N VAL A 232 -1.03 11.87 1.94
CA VAL A 232 0.07 12.30 1.06
C VAL A 232 0.64 11.14 0.23
N ILE A 233 0.73 9.93 0.78
CA ILE A 233 1.27 8.75 0.10
C ILE A 233 0.42 8.34 -1.12
N THR A 234 -0.89 8.42 -1.00
CA THR A 234 -1.84 7.97 -2.02
C THR A 234 -1.59 8.61 -3.40
N PRO A 235 -1.53 9.96 -3.54
CA PRO A 235 -1.25 10.61 -4.82
C PRO A 235 0.20 10.44 -5.31
N ILE A 236 1.16 10.13 -4.44
CA ILE A 236 2.53 9.74 -4.84
C ILE A 236 2.46 8.45 -5.68
N TYR A 237 1.74 7.45 -5.18
CA TYR A 237 1.65 6.13 -5.82
C TYR A 237 0.70 6.04 -7.02
N HIS A 238 -0.27 6.96 -7.16
CA HIS A 238 -1.09 7.03 -8.37
C HIS A 238 -0.27 7.20 -9.65
N ARG A 239 0.86 7.92 -9.56
CA ARG A 239 1.80 8.07 -10.69
C ARG A 239 2.50 6.76 -11.09
N MET A 240 2.46 5.76 -10.21
CA MET A 240 2.98 4.40 -10.42
C MET A 240 1.87 3.39 -10.75
N ASN A 241 0.66 3.85 -11.07
CA ASN A 241 -0.54 3.02 -11.29
C ASN A 241 -0.88 2.12 -10.08
N ILE A 242 -0.57 2.62 -8.88
CA ILE A 242 -0.86 1.97 -7.60
C ILE A 242 -1.82 2.85 -6.80
N HIS A 243 -2.85 2.24 -6.23
CA HIS A 243 -3.72 2.84 -5.24
C HIS A 243 -3.36 2.28 -3.85
N VAL A 244 -3.04 3.15 -2.89
CA VAL A 244 -2.74 2.76 -1.51
C VAL A 244 -3.99 3.01 -0.67
N ALA A 245 -4.50 1.96 -0.03
CA ALA A 245 -5.67 2.05 0.85
C ALA A 245 -5.29 1.59 2.26
N LEU A 246 -5.64 2.37 3.28
CA LEU A 246 -5.41 2.00 4.67
C LEU A 246 -6.50 1.02 5.12
N VAL A 247 -6.09 -0.23 5.40
CA VAL A 247 -7.03 -1.30 5.80
C VAL A 247 -7.02 -1.60 7.29
N GLY A 248 -6.05 -1.04 8.02
CA GLY A 248 -6.06 -1.10 9.47
C GLY A 248 -5.00 -0.23 10.11
N LEU A 249 -5.25 0.08 11.37
CA LEU A 249 -4.41 0.91 12.20
C LEU A 249 -4.27 0.29 13.58
N GLU A 250 -3.06 0.20 14.11
CA GLU A 250 -2.84 -0.25 15.48
C GLU A 250 -1.94 0.71 16.25
N ILE A 251 -2.40 1.17 17.42
CA ILE A 251 -1.63 2.03 18.31
C ILE A 251 -1.26 1.22 19.55
N TRP A 252 0.03 1.01 19.80
CA TRP A 252 0.54 0.32 20.98
C TRP A 252 0.47 1.22 22.22
N SER A 253 -0.72 1.67 22.61
CA SER A 253 -0.98 2.66 23.67
C SER A 253 -0.71 2.18 25.10
N ASN A 254 -0.51 0.87 25.30
CA ASN A 254 -0.18 0.27 26.59
C ASN A 254 1.31 -0.05 26.71
N ARG A 255 1.83 -0.81 25.74
CA ARG A 255 3.24 -1.19 25.59
C ARG A 255 3.47 -1.68 24.16
N ASP A 256 4.72 -1.62 23.72
CA ASP A 256 5.11 -2.19 22.43
C ASP A 256 4.90 -3.71 22.39
N LYS A 257 4.55 -4.22 21.20
CA LYS A 257 4.43 -5.68 20.97
C LYS A 257 5.73 -6.32 20.48
N ILE A 258 6.75 -5.50 20.25
CA ILE A 258 8.14 -5.88 19.99
C ILE A 258 9.07 -5.00 20.84
N ILE A 259 10.36 -5.31 20.85
CA ILE A 259 11.37 -4.42 21.44
C ILE A 259 11.78 -3.40 20.38
N VAL A 260 11.19 -2.21 20.41
CA VAL A 260 11.59 -1.10 19.55
C VAL A 260 12.90 -0.51 20.06
N GLN A 261 13.92 -0.45 19.22
CA GLN A 261 15.26 0.00 19.60
C GLN A 261 15.95 0.83 18.53
N SER A 262 16.98 1.58 18.92
CA SER A 262 17.70 2.50 18.01
C SER A 262 18.41 1.81 16.86
N SER A 263 18.63 0.49 16.90
CA SER A 263 19.08 -0.26 15.72
C SER A 263 17.89 -0.50 14.77
N PRO A 264 17.85 0.14 13.59
CA PRO A 264 16.75 -0.03 12.65
C PRO A 264 16.69 -1.47 12.12
N ASP A 265 17.83 -2.12 11.87
CA ASP A 265 17.88 -3.51 11.37
C ASP A 265 17.18 -4.50 12.31
N VAL A 266 17.46 -4.40 13.61
CA VAL A 266 16.85 -5.29 14.60
C VAL A 266 15.37 -4.98 14.78
N THR A 267 15.00 -3.69 14.80
CA THR A 267 13.59 -3.29 14.92
C THR A 267 12.78 -3.77 13.72
N LEU A 268 13.31 -3.68 12.50
CA LEU A 268 12.66 -4.17 11.28
C LEU A 268 12.46 -5.68 11.33
N ASP A 269 13.49 -6.44 11.71
CA ASP A 269 13.40 -7.90 11.84
C ASP A 269 12.35 -8.33 12.87
N LEU A 270 12.33 -7.69 14.04
CA LEU A 270 11.32 -7.94 15.07
C LEU A 270 9.90 -7.57 14.59
N PHE A 271 9.75 -6.43 13.92
CA PHE A 271 8.46 -5.98 13.40
C PHE A 271 7.91 -6.91 12.32
N ALA A 272 8.75 -7.33 11.38
CA ALA A 272 8.40 -8.28 10.33
C ALA A 272 7.98 -9.65 10.89
N LYS A 273 8.70 -10.16 11.89
CA LYS A 273 8.35 -11.40 12.60
C LYS A 273 7.02 -11.27 13.34
N TRP A 274 6.79 -10.16 14.03
CA TRP A 274 5.52 -9.88 14.71
C TRP A 274 4.37 -9.79 13.69
N ARG A 275 4.57 -9.07 12.59
CA ARG A 275 3.57 -8.97 11.51
C ARG A 275 3.14 -10.36 11.03
N ALA A 276 4.11 -11.24 10.78
CA ALA A 276 3.85 -12.57 10.26
C ALA A 276 3.15 -13.51 11.26
N THR A 277 3.54 -13.44 12.54
CA THR A 277 3.11 -14.41 13.56
C THR A 277 1.89 -13.96 14.36
N ASP A 278 1.61 -12.65 14.42
CA ASP A 278 0.49 -12.05 15.14
C ASP A 278 -0.48 -11.35 14.16
N LEU A 279 -0.04 -10.25 13.54
CA LEU A 279 -0.94 -9.35 12.81
C LEU A 279 -1.65 -10.03 11.63
N LEU A 280 -0.92 -10.76 10.78
CA LEU A 280 -1.49 -11.45 9.61
C LEU A 280 -2.50 -12.54 9.99
N ARG A 281 -2.47 -13.07 11.22
CA ARG A 281 -3.44 -14.08 11.68
C ARG A 281 -4.81 -13.49 11.99
N ARG A 282 -4.88 -12.20 12.31
CA ARG A 282 -6.12 -11.52 12.72
C ARG A 282 -6.59 -10.46 11.71
N LYS A 283 -5.71 -9.95 10.86
CA LYS A 283 -6.07 -8.96 9.83
C LYS A 283 -5.31 -9.17 8.54
N SER A 284 -6.02 -9.48 7.46
CA SER A 284 -5.44 -9.58 6.11
C SER A 284 -5.05 -8.19 5.59
N HIS A 285 -3.83 -8.06 5.09
CA HIS A 285 -3.27 -6.84 4.49
C HIS A 285 -2.04 -7.20 3.65
N ASP A 286 -1.69 -6.34 2.69
CA ASP A 286 -0.62 -6.62 1.73
C ASP A 286 0.75 -6.20 2.25
N ASN A 287 0.83 -5.07 2.96
CA ASN A 287 2.05 -4.46 3.50
C ASN A 287 1.77 -3.79 4.86
N ALA A 288 2.74 -3.82 5.78
CA ALA A 288 2.64 -3.07 7.03
C ALA A 288 3.83 -2.14 7.26
N GLN A 289 3.58 -0.95 7.79
CA GLN A 289 4.63 0.01 8.15
C GLN A 289 4.52 0.38 9.64
N LEU A 290 5.63 0.30 10.36
CA LEU A 290 5.74 0.78 11.73
C LEU A 290 6.20 2.24 11.73
N LEU A 291 5.37 3.15 12.24
CA LEU A 291 5.76 4.52 12.56
C LEU A 291 6.20 4.60 14.02
N THR A 292 7.46 4.93 14.27
CA THR A 292 8.04 4.99 15.61
C THR A 292 8.53 6.38 15.98
N GLY A 293 8.39 6.73 17.26
CA GLY A 293 8.95 7.95 17.82
C GLY A 293 10.40 7.82 18.27
N ILE A 294 11.01 6.62 18.19
CA ILE A 294 12.41 6.43 18.55
C ILE A 294 13.33 7.10 17.52
N ASN A 295 14.50 7.58 17.98
CA ASN A 295 15.56 7.98 17.06
C ASN A 295 16.46 6.77 16.75
N PHE A 296 16.56 6.43 15.47
CA PHE A 296 17.47 5.38 15.02
C PHE A 296 18.94 5.84 15.05
N ASN A 297 19.85 4.88 15.09
CA ASN A 297 21.29 5.12 15.06
C ASN A 297 21.70 5.65 13.69
N GLY A 298 22.60 6.62 13.69
CA GLY A 298 23.07 7.26 12.47
C GLY A 298 22.01 8.18 11.85
N PRO A 299 22.12 8.48 10.56
CA PRO A 299 21.16 9.35 9.87
C PRO A 299 19.89 8.60 9.45
N THR A 300 19.81 7.28 9.62
CA THR A 300 18.68 6.47 9.15
C THR A 300 17.34 6.94 9.72
N ALA A 301 16.35 7.19 8.87
CA ALA A 301 14.98 7.56 9.25
C ALA A 301 13.93 6.55 8.77
N GLY A 302 14.34 5.52 8.05
CA GLY A 302 13.50 4.41 7.65
C GLY A 302 14.33 3.21 7.20
N LEU A 303 13.73 2.03 7.25
CA LEU A 303 14.32 0.79 6.76
C LEU A 303 13.24 -0.19 6.30
N ALA A 304 13.43 -0.80 5.14
CA ALA A 304 12.54 -1.82 4.60
C ALA A 304 13.28 -2.94 3.87
N TYR A 305 12.59 -4.07 3.71
CA TYR A 305 13.07 -5.17 2.87
C TYR A 305 12.85 -4.87 1.39
N LEU A 306 13.92 -4.97 0.59
CA LEU A 306 13.84 -4.82 -0.85
C LEU A 306 13.00 -5.94 -1.49
N GLY A 307 12.02 -5.58 -2.32
CA GLY A 307 11.15 -6.53 -3.04
C GLY A 307 10.25 -7.37 -2.13
N GLY A 308 10.01 -6.91 -0.90
CA GLY A 308 9.25 -7.64 0.12
C GLY A 308 7.72 -7.68 -0.09
N ILE A 309 7.15 -6.89 -1.01
CA ILE A 309 5.69 -6.76 -1.18
C ILE A 309 4.99 -8.13 -1.33
N CYS A 310 3.83 -8.28 -0.70
CA CYS A 310 3.05 -9.54 -0.59
C CYS A 310 3.70 -10.69 0.17
N ASN A 311 5.00 -10.63 0.50
CA ASN A 311 5.64 -11.66 1.29
C ASN A 311 5.07 -11.68 2.72
N THR A 312 4.78 -12.86 3.24
CA THR A 312 4.20 -13.01 4.59
C THR A 312 5.14 -12.54 5.69
N MET A 313 6.45 -12.70 5.50
CA MET A 313 7.48 -12.22 6.44
C MET A 313 7.96 -10.82 6.06
N TYR A 314 8.27 -10.57 4.79
CA TYR A 314 9.09 -9.41 4.39
C TYR A 314 8.31 -8.22 3.85
N SER A 315 6.98 -8.28 3.72
CA SER A 315 6.18 -7.11 3.31
C SER A 315 5.99 -6.14 4.47
N ALA A 316 7.11 -5.56 4.92
CA ALA A 316 7.19 -4.68 6.07
C ALA A 316 8.27 -3.61 5.88
N GLY A 317 8.06 -2.48 6.54
CA GLY A 317 9.06 -1.43 6.75
C GLY A 317 8.86 -0.70 8.08
N ILE A 318 9.86 0.07 8.49
CA ILE A 318 9.84 0.90 9.68
C ILE A 318 10.23 2.32 9.30
N VAL A 319 9.57 3.32 9.89
CA VAL A 319 9.75 4.74 9.61
C VAL A 319 9.82 5.50 10.93
N GLN A 320 10.85 6.32 11.10
CA GLN A 320 10.95 7.27 12.19
C GLN A 320 10.03 8.46 11.91
N ASP A 321 9.27 8.91 12.92
CA ASP A 321 8.52 10.18 12.88
C ASP A 321 9.49 11.38 13.03
N HIS A 322 10.39 11.51 12.05
CA HIS A 322 11.63 12.30 12.11
C HIS A 322 11.43 13.81 11.92
N SER A 323 10.21 14.27 11.63
CA SER A 323 9.90 15.68 11.45
C SER A 323 8.50 16.00 11.95
N LYS A 324 8.28 17.22 12.46
CA LYS A 324 6.92 17.73 12.76
C LYS A 324 6.07 17.84 11.50
N ILE A 325 6.72 18.05 10.35
CA ILE A 325 6.07 18.21 9.06
C ILE A 325 5.70 16.84 8.49
N HIS A 326 4.39 16.53 8.45
CA HIS A 326 3.89 15.19 8.12
C HIS A 326 4.20 14.72 6.70
N HIS A 327 4.31 15.65 5.73
CA HIS A 327 4.60 15.26 4.34
C HIS A 327 6.03 14.71 4.17
N LEU A 328 7.00 15.13 4.99
CA LEU A 328 8.34 14.56 4.96
C LEU A 328 8.35 13.11 5.47
N VAL A 329 7.59 12.85 6.54
CA VAL A 329 7.39 11.49 7.04
C VAL A 329 6.62 10.62 6.03
N ALA A 330 5.69 11.21 5.28
CA ALA A 330 5.01 10.54 4.18
C ALA A 330 5.96 10.19 3.02
N ILE A 331 6.92 11.06 2.68
CA ILE A 331 7.96 10.75 1.69
C ILE A 331 8.85 9.60 2.19
N ALA A 332 9.29 9.63 3.45
CA ALA A 332 10.06 8.54 4.03
C ALA A 332 9.29 7.21 4.01
N MET A 333 8.00 7.21 4.37
CA MET A 333 7.18 6.00 4.28
C MET A 333 6.93 5.55 2.83
N ALA A 334 6.74 6.48 1.90
CA ALA A 334 6.62 6.16 0.48
C ALA A 334 7.92 5.57 -0.08
N HIS A 335 9.09 6.04 0.40
CA HIS A 335 10.40 5.50 0.10
C HIS A 335 10.55 4.05 0.58
N GLU A 336 10.21 3.77 1.83
CA GLU A 336 10.27 2.41 2.38
C GLU A 336 9.31 1.43 1.68
N MET A 337 8.09 1.90 1.36
CA MET A 337 7.17 1.15 0.51
C MET A 337 7.75 0.95 -0.91
N GLY A 338 8.56 1.89 -1.38
CA GLY A 338 9.23 1.82 -2.67
C GLY A 338 10.26 0.70 -2.72
N HIS A 339 11.06 0.57 -1.67
CA HIS A 339 11.92 -0.61 -1.46
C HIS A 339 11.11 -1.90 -1.42
N ASN A 340 9.99 -1.97 -0.69
CA ASN A 340 9.15 -3.17 -0.71
C ASN A 340 8.64 -3.51 -2.12
N LEU A 341 8.43 -2.52 -2.98
CA LEU A 341 8.04 -2.63 -4.38
C LEU A 341 9.23 -2.83 -5.35
N GLY A 342 10.44 -3.05 -4.83
CA GLY A 342 11.61 -3.43 -5.63
C GLY A 342 12.36 -2.27 -6.27
N MET A 343 12.21 -1.05 -5.77
CA MET A 343 12.99 0.12 -6.19
C MET A 343 14.25 0.25 -5.32
N ASP A 344 15.39 0.54 -5.94
CA ASP A 344 16.63 0.88 -5.24
C ASP A 344 16.75 2.42 -5.08
N HIS A 345 17.79 2.87 -4.38
CA HIS A 345 18.10 4.30 -4.31
C HIS A 345 18.49 4.88 -5.67
N ASP A 346 18.09 6.13 -5.90
CA ASP A 346 18.47 6.91 -7.07
C ASP A 346 19.99 7.11 -7.13
N LYS A 347 20.53 6.92 -8.34
CA LYS A 347 21.94 7.18 -8.68
C LYS A 347 22.07 8.55 -9.34
N GLU A 348 23.29 9.02 -9.54
CA GLU A 348 23.58 10.34 -10.16
C GLU A 348 22.87 10.58 -11.50
N THR A 349 22.57 9.53 -12.25
CA THR A 349 21.91 9.63 -13.57
C THR A 349 20.39 9.66 -13.51
N CYS A 350 19.79 9.39 -12.36
CA CYS A 350 18.34 9.29 -12.18
C CYS A 350 17.74 10.67 -11.95
N THR A 351 16.58 10.95 -12.56
CA THR A 351 15.92 12.25 -12.42
C THR A 351 14.39 12.14 -12.43
N CYS A 352 13.76 13.06 -11.70
CA CYS A 352 12.32 13.32 -11.71
C CYS A 352 12.02 14.82 -11.90
N GLY A 353 13.01 15.60 -12.35
CA GLY A 353 12.95 17.06 -12.43
C GLY A 353 14.14 17.72 -11.73
N THR A 354 13.93 18.93 -11.22
CA THR A 354 14.96 19.76 -10.59
C THR A 354 15.20 19.46 -9.10
N ARG A 355 14.30 18.69 -8.47
CA ARG A 355 14.33 18.39 -7.03
C ARG A 355 14.61 16.90 -6.79
N PRO A 356 15.10 16.51 -5.60
CA PRO A 356 15.28 15.11 -5.23
C PRO A 356 13.97 14.32 -5.35
N CYS A 357 14.08 13.06 -5.77
CA CYS A 357 12.95 12.15 -5.95
C CYS A 357 12.67 11.35 -4.69
N VAL A 358 11.55 10.63 -4.66
CA VAL A 358 11.15 9.81 -3.50
C VAL A 358 12.25 8.80 -3.12
N MET A 359 12.93 8.18 -4.09
CA MET A 359 13.97 7.18 -3.86
C MET A 359 15.39 7.75 -3.71
N ALA A 360 15.55 9.06 -3.47
CA ALA A 360 16.87 9.61 -3.14
C ALA A 360 17.45 8.93 -1.89
N GLY A 361 18.73 8.53 -1.92
CA GLY A 361 19.37 7.82 -0.81
C GLY A 361 19.58 8.66 0.46
N THR A 362 19.37 9.98 0.37
CA THR A 362 19.36 10.90 1.49
C THR A 362 18.01 11.60 1.56
N LEU A 363 17.43 11.68 2.75
CA LEU A 363 16.22 12.46 2.97
C LEU A 363 16.57 13.94 2.83
N SER A 364 16.03 14.55 1.79
CA SER A 364 16.08 15.99 1.62
C SER A 364 14.77 16.59 2.08
N CYS A 365 14.88 17.68 2.82
CA CYS A 365 13.76 18.56 3.08
C CYS A 365 13.15 19.18 1.80
N GLU A 366 13.92 19.15 0.70
CA GLU A 366 13.46 19.57 -0.61
C GLU A 366 12.93 18.42 -1.46
N ALA A 367 12.75 17.21 -0.88
CA ALA A 367 12.26 16.05 -1.62
C ALA A 367 10.90 16.32 -2.28
N SER A 368 10.78 15.85 -3.52
CA SER A 368 9.56 15.92 -4.30
C SER A 368 8.66 14.70 -4.05
N PHE A 369 7.43 14.77 -4.53
CA PHE A 369 6.45 13.67 -4.52
C PHE A 369 6.55 12.77 -5.78
N LEU A 370 7.68 12.84 -6.49
CA LEU A 370 7.87 12.19 -7.77
C LEU A 370 8.89 11.04 -7.67
N PHE A 371 8.58 9.93 -8.31
CA PHE A 371 9.54 8.85 -8.55
C PHE A 371 10.41 9.19 -9.77
N SER A 372 11.69 8.79 -9.73
CA SER A 372 12.61 8.97 -10.86
C SER A 372 12.27 8.05 -12.02
N ASP A 373 12.87 8.32 -13.17
CA ASP A 373 12.89 7.41 -14.32
C ASP A 373 13.52 6.05 -13.98
N CYS A 374 14.54 6.02 -13.12
CA CYS A 374 15.14 4.78 -12.61
C CYS A 374 14.15 3.98 -11.76
N SER A 375 13.49 4.61 -10.78
CA SER A 375 12.50 3.94 -9.92
C SER A 375 11.36 3.34 -10.74
N GLN A 376 10.88 4.05 -11.77
CA GLN A 376 9.85 3.54 -12.69
C GLN A 376 10.30 2.27 -13.41
N LYS A 377 11.55 2.26 -13.87
CA LYS A 377 12.12 1.10 -14.57
C LYS A 377 12.35 -0.08 -13.64
N GLU A 378 12.93 0.14 -12.47
CA GLU A 378 13.23 -0.90 -11.47
C GLU A 378 11.94 -1.55 -10.95
N HIS A 379 10.95 -0.74 -10.58
CA HIS A 379 9.62 -1.24 -10.21
C HIS A 379 9.00 -2.07 -11.34
N ARG A 380 9.06 -1.60 -12.59
CA ARG A 380 8.54 -2.35 -13.74
C ARG A 380 9.26 -3.69 -13.91
N GLU A 381 10.59 -3.72 -13.83
CA GLU A 381 11.38 -4.95 -13.92
C GLU A 381 11.06 -5.91 -12.77
N PHE A 382 10.88 -5.40 -11.55
CA PHE A 382 10.44 -6.16 -10.39
C PHE A 382 9.05 -6.80 -10.62
N LEU A 383 8.07 -6.05 -11.13
CA LEU A 383 6.74 -6.57 -11.44
C LEU A 383 6.78 -7.64 -12.54
N ILE A 384 7.58 -7.46 -13.60
CA ILE A 384 7.76 -8.43 -14.68
C ILE A 384 8.34 -9.75 -14.15
N LYS A 385 9.31 -9.66 -13.24
CA LYS A 385 10.03 -10.82 -12.70
C LYS A 385 9.22 -11.59 -11.67
N ASN A 386 8.52 -10.88 -10.78
CA ASN A 386 7.94 -11.48 -9.57
C ASN A 386 6.42 -11.57 -9.59
N MET A 387 5.72 -10.74 -10.38
CA MET A 387 4.27 -10.67 -10.49
C MET A 387 3.53 -10.89 -9.14
N PRO A 388 3.80 -10.06 -8.10
CA PRO A 388 3.18 -10.24 -6.79
C PRO A 388 1.65 -10.20 -6.88
N GLN A 389 0.98 -11.27 -6.46
CA GLN A 389 -0.45 -11.45 -6.74
C GLN A 389 -1.37 -10.67 -5.80
N CYS A 390 -0.95 -10.41 -4.55
CA CYS A 390 -1.81 -9.78 -3.55
C CYS A 390 -2.26 -8.37 -3.97
N ILE A 391 -1.41 -7.65 -4.72
CA ILE A 391 -1.67 -6.29 -5.20
C ILE A 391 -2.58 -6.19 -6.43
N LEU A 392 -3.10 -7.30 -6.94
CA LEU A 392 -4.12 -7.31 -8.01
C LEU A 392 -5.55 -7.28 -7.45
N LYS A 393 -5.73 -7.69 -6.19
CA LYS A 393 -7.07 -7.77 -5.61
C LYS A 393 -7.55 -6.35 -5.29
N LYS A 394 -8.36 -5.80 -6.19
CA LYS A 394 -9.15 -4.60 -5.95
C LYS A 394 -9.99 -4.81 -4.68
N PRO A 395 -10.03 -3.86 -3.73
CA PRO A 395 -11.08 -3.87 -2.72
C PRO A 395 -12.45 -3.81 -3.43
N LEU A 396 -13.45 -4.60 -3.01
CA LEU A 396 -14.75 -4.64 -3.70
C LEU A 396 -15.40 -3.24 -3.73
N LYS A 397 -16.34 -3.00 -4.66
CA LYS A 397 -17.10 -1.74 -4.71
C LYS A 397 -17.99 -1.57 -3.49
N THR A 398 -18.53 -2.69 -2.99
CA THR A 398 -19.19 -2.84 -1.70
C THR A 398 -18.17 -3.15 -0.60
N ASP A 399 -16.87 -2.90 -0.84
CA ASP A 399 -15.85 -2.70 0.18
C ASP A 399 -15.40 -1.21 0.19
N VAL A 400 -16.19 -0.31 -0.40
CA VAL A 400 -16.04 1.16 -0.36
C VAL A 400 -17.38 1.80 0.02
N VAL A 401 -17.61 2.05 1.33
CA VAL A 401 -18.88 2.67 1.83
C VAL A 401 -18.90 4.21 1.72
N SER A 402 -17.84 4.79 1.16
CA SER A 402 -17.89 5.78 0.09
C SER A 402 -19.23 6.34 -0.39
N PRO A 403 -19.76 7.57 -0.13
CA PRO A 403 -20.51 8.21 -1.22
C PRO A 403 -19.57 8.23 -2.42
N ALA A 404 -19.98 7.98 -3.65
CA ALA A 404 -19.00 7.93 -4.74
C ALA A 404 -18.30 9.29 -5.04
N VAL A 405 -17.00 9.34 -5.33
CA VAL A 405 -16.30 10.50 -5.93
C VAL A 405 -16.00 10.24 -7.38
N CYS A 406 -16.69 11.01 -8.20
CA CYS A 406 -16.43 10.98 -9.61
C CYS A 406 -15.06 11.56 -9.95
N GLY A 407 -14.19 10.72 -10.52
CA GLY A 407 -12.91 11.13 -11.08
C GLY A 407 -11.69 10.63 -10.31
N ASN A 408 -11.86 9.69 -9.38
CA ASN A 408 -10.77 9.06 -8.62
C ASN A 408 -10.22 7.77 -9.27
N TYR A 409 -10.68 7.45 -10.49
CA TYR A 409 -10.32 6.26 -11.28
C TYR A 409 -10.83 4.93 -10.71
N PHE A 410 -11.74 4.97 -9.73
CA PHE A 410 -12.31 3.81 -9.06
C PHE A 410 -13.84 3.90 -9.09
N VAL A 411 -14.49 2.98 -9.80
CA VAL A 411 -15.97 2.92 -9.81
C VAL A 411 -16.51 2.50 -8.43
N GLU A 412 -17.22 3.41 -7.76
CA GLU A 412 -17.80 3.26 -6.42
C GLU A 412 -19.33 3.07 -6.45
N VAL A 413 -19.97 2.89 -5.28
CA VAL A 413 -21.43 2.75 -5.17
C VAL A 413 -22.13 4.05 -5.57
N GLY A 414 -22.93 3.98 -6.64
CA GLY A 414 -23.64 5.14 -7.18
C GLY A 414 -23.05 5.65 -8.49
N GLU A 415 -21.87 5.19 -8.89
CA GLU A 415 -21.27 5.45 -10.20
C GLU A 415 -21.51 4.29 -11.16
N GLU A 416 -21.51 4.61 -12.44
CA GLU A 416 -21.56 3.62 -13.51
C GLU A 416 -20.19 3.45 -14.18
N CYS A 417 -19.31 4.45 -14.07
CA CYS A 417 -17.96 4.48 -14.63
C CYS A 417 -17.13 5.58 -13.94
N ASP A 418 -15.79 5.45 -13.92
CA ASP A 418 -14.87 6.48 -13.46
C ASP A 418 -13.56 6.40 -14.23
N CYS A 419 -13.30 7.42 -15.05
CA CYS A 419 -12.12 7.54 -15.90
C CYS A 419 -11.20 8.70 -15.49
N GLY A 420 -11.35 9.20 -14.26
CA GLY A 420 -10.66 10.39 -13.81
C GLY A 420 -11.39 11.70 -14.16
N SER A 421 -10.71 12.82 -13.93
CA SER A 421 -11.22 14.15 -14.27
C SER A 421 -11.57 14.32 -15.76
N PRO A 422 -12.47 15.26 -16.13
CA PRO A 422 -12.82 15.53 -17.54
C PRO A 422 -11.65 15.81 -18.48
N ARG A 423 -10.52 16.30 -17.96
CA ARG A 423 -9.32 16.59 -18.76
C ARG A 423 -8.46 15.35 -19.03
N THR A 424 -8.47 14.38 -18.11
CA THR A 424 -7.63 13.18 -18.19
C THR A 424 -8.38 11.96 -18.70
N CYS A 425 -9.71 11.98 -18.61
CA CYS A 425 -10.57 10.91 -19.09
C CYS A 425 -10.41 10.70 -20.59
N ARG A 426 -10.13 9.46 -20.98
CA ARG A 426 -10.04 9.00 -22.38
C ARG A 426 -11.15 8.03 -22.76
N ASP A 427 -12.06 7.73 -21.83
CA ASP A 427 -13.14 6.78 -22.03
C ASP A 427 -14.32 7.47 -22.72
N PRO A 428 -14.65 7.13 -23.99
CA PRO A 428 -15.76 7.75 -24.70
C PRO A 428 -17.14 7.34 -24.16
N CYS A 429 -17.21 6.28 -23.34
CA CYS A 429 -18.42 5.74 -22.77
C CYS A 429 -18.80 6.41 -21.44
N CYS A 430 -17.83 7.06 -20.80
CA CYS A 430 -18.01 7.68 -19.50
C CYS A 430 -18.16 9.21 -19.61
N ASP A 431 -19.10 9.76 -18.85
CA ASP A 431 -19.11 11.19 -18.56
C ASP A 431 -18.31 11.45 -17.28
N ALA A 432 -17.06 11.85 -17.46
CA ALA A 432 -16.11 12.16 -16.39
C ALA A 432 -16.55 13.27 -15.43
N ALA A 433 -17.55 14.08 -15.77
CA ALA A 433 -18.07 15.09 -14.85
C ALA A 433 -19.14 14.53 -13.89
N THR A 434 -19.77 13.41 -14.26
CA THR A 434 -20.92 12.86 -13.52
C THR A 434 -20.74 11.39 -13.10
N CYS A 435 -19.73 10.71 -13.65
CA CYS A 435 -19.43 9.29 -13.47
C CYS A 435 -20.61 8.38 -13.77
N LYS A 436 -21.37 8.84 -14.76
CA LYS A 436 -22.46 8.13 -15.41
C LYS A 436 -22.05 7.73 -16.80
N LEU A 437 -22.65 6.65 -17.27
CA LEU A 437 -22.54 6.24 -18.65
C LEU A 437 -23.18 7.31 -19.54
N ARG A 438 -22.52 7.62 -20.64
CA ARG A 438 -23.10 8.50 -21.65
C ARG A 438 -24.34 7.86 -22.25
N GLN A 439 -25.27 8.69 -22.73
CA GLN A 439 -26.50 8.21 -23.34
C GLN A 439 -26.23 7.18 -24.45
N GLY A 440 -26.84 6.00 -24.32
CA GLY A 440 -26.69 4.88 -25.27
C GLY A 440 -25.59 3.87 -24.92
N ALA A 441 -24.77 4.14 -23.89
CA ALA A 441 -23.82 3.19 -23.33
C ALA A 441 -24.49 2.25 -22.32
N GLN A 442 -24.00 1.01 -22.26
CA GLN A 442 -24.37 -0.03 -21.29
C GLN A 442 -23.22 -0.33 -20.32
N CYS A 443 -22.00 0.06 -20.68
CA CYS A 443 -20.79 -0.15 -19.90
C CYS A 443 -19.70 0.84 -20.36
N ALA A 444 -18.63 0.95 -19.57
CA ALA A 444 -17.46 1.78 -19.86
C ALA A 444 -16.17 0.95 -19.79
N GLU A 445 -15.84 0.44 -18.61
CA GLU A 445 -14.70 -0.47 -18.40
C GLU A 445 -15.15 -1.94 -18.24
N GLY A 446 -14.21 -2.88 -18.45
CA GLY A 446 -14.42 -4.32 -18.25
C GLY A 446 -14.18 -5.14 -19.52
N LEU A 447 -13.69 -6.38 -19.37
CA LEU A 447 -13.34 -7.25 -20.51
C LEU A 447 -14.56 -7.64 -21.36
N CYS A 448 -15.77 -7.54 -20.81
CA CYS A 448 -17.04 -7.74 -21.51
C CYS A 448 -17.70 -6.46 -22.04
N CYS A 449 -16.97 -5.35 -22.06
CA CYS A 449 -17.43 -4.10 -22.68
C CYS A 449 -16.72 -3.87 -24.02
N ASP A 450 -17.48 -3.49 -25.04
CA ASP A 450 -16.95 -3.14 -26.36
C ASP A 450 -17.79 -2.03 -26.97
N GLN A 451 -17.14 -0.94 -27.39
CA GLN A 451 -17.82 0.25 -27.91
C GLN A 451 -19.02 0.69 -27.04
N CYS A 452 -18.81 0.72 -25.72
CA CYS A 452 -19.82 1.08 -24.73
C CYS A 452 -21.03 0.13 -24.67
N ARG A 453 -20.94 -1.08 -25.21
CA ARG A 453 -22.00 -2.10 -25.23
C ARG A 453 -21.49 -3.39 -24.62
N PHE A 454 -22.39 -4.14 -23.97
CA PHE A 454 -22.02 -5.49 -23.52
C PHE A 454 -21.69 -6.34 -24.74
N LYS A 455 -20.56 -7.04 -24.69
CA LYS A 455 -20.24 -8.10 -25.67
C LYS A 455 -21.33 -9.17 -25.63
N GLY A 456 -21.56 -9.84 -26.76
CA GLY A 456 -22.60 -10.86 -26.89
C GLY A 456 -22.46 -12.00 -25.86
N ALA A 457 -23.58 -12.60 -25.48
CA ALA A 457 -23.54 -13.78 -24.62
C ALA A 457 -22.74 -14.90 -25.30
N GLY A 458 -21.80 -15.51 -24.58
CA GLY A 458 -20.87 -16.50 -25.13
C GLY A 458 -19.64 -15.90 -25.82
N THR A 459 -19.50 -14.57 -25.93
CA THR A 459 -18.26 -13.95 -26.42
C THR A 459 -17.15 -14.16 -25.40
N GLU A 460 -16.04 -14.74 -25.83
CA GLU A 460 -14.86 -14.92 -24.99
C GLU A 460 -14.31 -13.55 -24.56
N CYS A 461 -14.20 -13.33 -23.25
CA CYS A 461 -13.63 -12.11 -22.65
C CYS A 461 -12.23 -12.32 -22.09
N ARG A 462 -11.92 -13.55 -21.71
CA ARG A 462 -10.59 -13.93 -21.25
C ARG A 462 -10.30 -15.33 -21.76
N ALA A 463 -9.28 -15.46 -22.60
CA ALA A 463 -8.78 -16.76 -23.01
C ALA A 463 -8.29 -17.56 -21.79
N ALA A 464 -8.37 -18.89 -21.89
CA ALA A 464 -7.73 -19.78 -20.94
C ALA A 464 -6.21 -19.50 -20.95
N LYS A 465 -5.62 -19.27 -19.77
CA LYS A 465 -4.18 -18.97 -19.66
C LYS A 465 -3.31 -20.23 -19.72
N ASP A 466 -3.85 -21.36 -19.30
CA ASP A 466 -3.18 -22.65 -19.20
C ASP A 466 -4.21 -23.81 -19.19
N ASP A 467 -3.72 -25.05 -19.18
CA ASP A 467 -4.54 -26.27 -19.19
C ASP A 467 -5.58 -26.36 -18.04
N CYS A 468 -5.39 -25.60 -16.95
CA CYS A 468 -6.25 -25.60 -15.76
C CYS A 468 -7.16 -24.41 -15.65
N ASP A 469 -7.15 -23.57 -16.67
CA ASP A 469 -7.95 -22.38 -16.77
C ASP A 469 -9.03 -22.59 -17.84
N MET A 470 -10.20 -21.98 -17.64
CA MET A 470 -11.26 -22.01 -18.63
C MET A 470 -11.25 -20.69 -19.39
N ALA A 471 -11.66 -20.71 -20.65
CA ALA A 471 -11.96 -19.47 -21.34
C ALA A 471 -13.24 -18.88 -20.71
N ASP A 472 -13.14 -17.66 -20.21
CA ASP A 472 -14.28 -16.97 -19.64
C ASP A 472 -15.10 -16.35 -20.77
N VAL A 473 -16.41 -16.44 -20.63
CA VAL A 473 -17.36 -15.90 -21.58
C VAL A 473 -18.21 -14.83 -20.95
N CYS A 474 -18.54 -13.82 -21.75
CA CYS A 474 -19.50 -12.80 -21.38
C CYS A 474 -20.90 -13.40 -21.26
N THR A 475 -21.63 -12.94 -20.26
CA THR A 475 -23.04 -13.30 -20.06
C THR A 475 -23.99 -12.59 -21.03
N GLY A 476 -23.49 -11.57 -21.75
CA GLY A 476 -24.31 -10.66 -22.56
C GLY A 476 -25.10 -9.63 -21.75
N ARG A 477 -24.94 -9.65 -20.42
CA ARG A 477 -25.72 -8.82 -19.48
C ARG A 477 -24.86 -8.07 -18.46
N SER A 478 -23.55 -8.31 -18.44
CA SER A 478 -22.58 -7.68 -17.54
C SER A 478 -21.32 -7.31 -18.31
N ALA A 479 -20.63 -6.26 -17.85
CA ALA A 479 -19.30 -5.87 -18.33
C ALA A 479 -18.16 -6.62 -17.62
N GLU A 480 -18.46 -7.28 -16.50
CA GLU A 480 -17.51 -8.10 -15.75
C GLU A 480 -17.30 -9.45 -16.43
N CYS A 481 -16.06 -9.93 -16.38
CA CYS A 481 -15.64 -11.23 -16.89
C CYS A 481 -15.20 -12.08 -15.69
N ILE A 482 -16.04 -13.02 -15.29
CA ILE A 482 -15.86 -13.81 -14.06
C ILE A 482 -14.86 -14.93 -14.34
N ASP A 483 -13.76 -14.94 -13.58
CA ASP A 483 -12.69 -15.93 -13.70
C ASP A 483 -13.20 -17.33 -13.34
N SER A 484 -13.18 -18.23 -14.32
CA SER A 484 -13.62 -19.63 -14.21
C SER A 484 -12.45 -20.57 -14.46
N PHE A 485 -12.28 -21.56 -13.60
CA PHE A 485 -11.23 -22.55 -13.73
C PHE A 485 -11.76 -23.88 -14.22
N GLN A 486 -10.87 -24.70 -14.80
CA GLN A 486 -11.19 -26.10 -15.03
C GLN A 486 -11.53 -26.78 -13.71
N ARG A 487 -12.41 -27.78 -13.79
CA ARG A 487 -12.79 -28.58 -12.62
C ARG A 487 -11.55 -29.20 -11.99
N ASN A 488 -11.47 -29.15 -10.65
CA ASN A 488 -10.44 -29.87 -9.91
C ASN A 488 -10.42 -31.35 -10.33
N GLY A 489 -9.23 -31.88 -10.59
CA GLY A 489 -9.06 -33.26 -11.10
C GLY A 489 -8.92 -33.37 -12.61
N GLN A 490 -9.08 -32.29 -13.38
CA GLN A 490 -8.81 -32.30 -14.82
C GLN A 490 -7.31 -32.57 -15.07
N PRO A 491 -6.91 -33.51 -15.94
CA PRO A 491 -5.50 -33.76 -16.21
C PRO A 491 -4.82 -32.56 -16.90
N CYS A 492 -3.59 -32.23 -16.48
CA CYS A 492 -2.84 -31.06 -16.98
C CYS A 492 -1.34 -31.36 -17.15
N LYS A 493 -0.63 -30.51 -17.91
CA LYS A 493 0.82 -30.63 -18.20
C LYS A 493 1.20 -32.03 -18.73
N ASN A 494 0.52 -32.48 -19.78
CA ASN A 494 0.71 -33.82 -20.38
C ASN A 494 0.52 -34.97 -19.38
N ASN A 495 -0.56 -34.93 -18.58
CA ASN A 495 -0.90 -35.92 -17.54
C ASN A 495 0.10 -36.03 -16.37
N ASN A 496 0.99 -35.05 -16.19
CA ASN A 496 1.90 -35.01 -15.05
C ASN A 496 1.23 -34.44 -13.78
N GLY A 497 0.08 -33.80 -13.91
CA GLY A 497 -0.67 -33.23 -12.79
C GLY A 497 -2.17 -33.27 -13.01
N TYR A 498 -2.88 -32.80 -11.99
CA TYR A 498 -4.32 -32.54 -12.03
C TYR A 498 -4.58 -31.08 -11.63
N CYS A 499 -5.57 -30.47 -12.26
CA CYS A 499 -5.96 -29.11 -11.95
C CYS A 499 -6.47 -29.00 -10.53
N TYR A 500 -6.08 -27.92 -9.86
CA TYR A 500 -6.49 -27.57 -8.52
C TYR A 500 -6.56 -26.05 -8.40
N ASN A 501 -7.79 -25.53 -8.28
CA ASN A 501 -8.11 -24.10 -8.14
C ASN A 501 -7.39 -23.22 -9.17
N GLY A 502 -7.47 -23.61 -10.46
CA GLY A 502 -6.90 -22.85 -11.56
C GLY A 502 -5.37 -22.97 -11.73
N LYS A 503 -4.73 -23.94 -11.07
CA LYS A 503 -3.30 -24.26 -11.21
C LYS A 503 -3.09 -25.76 -11.43
N CYS A 504 -1.93 -26.13 -11.97
CA CYS A 504 -1.49 -27.53 -12.12
C CYS A 504 -0.31 -27.83 -11.18
N PRO A 505 -0.55 -28.13 -9.88
CA PRO A 505 0.52 -28.44 -8.94
C PRO A 505 1.22 -29.76 -9.30
N ILE A 506 2.53 -29.69 -9.55
CA ILE A 506 3.37 -30.87 -9.81
C ILE A 506 4.60 -30.89 -8.90
N MET A 507 5.02 -32.08 -8.48
CA MET A 507 6.17 -32.23 -7.56
C MET A 507 7.47 -31.69 -8.16
N ALA A 508 7.66 -31.81 -9.47
CA ALA A 508 8.87 -31.32 -10.16
C ALA A 508 9.02 -29.79 -10.04
N ASP A 509 7.94 -29.04 -10.34
CA ASP A 509 7.94 -27.58 -10.19
C ASP A 509 8.12 -27.16 -8.73
N GLN A 510 7.55 -27.91 -7.78
CA GLN A 510 7.77 -27.66 -6.35
C GLN A 510 9.24 -27.85 -5.97
N CYS A 511 9.91 -28.88 -6.48
CA CYS A 511 11.35 -29.08 -6.26
C CYS A 511 12.19 -27.96 -6.86
N ILE A 512 11.88 -27.52 -8.09
CA ILE A 512 12.55 -26.40 -8.74
C ILE A 512 12.33 -25.10 -7.95
N ALA A 513 11.12 -24.87 -7.44
CA ALA A 513 10.79 -23.68 -6.64
C ALA A 513 11.53 -23.65 -5.29
N LEU A 514 11.82 -24.82 -4.70
CA LEU A 514 12.48 -24.92 -3.39
C LEU A 514 14.01 -24.98 -3.48
N PHE A 515 14.56 -25.60 -4.54
CA PHE A 515 16.00 -25.90 -4.67
C PHE A 515 16.65 -25.26 -5.91
N GLY A 516 15.88 -24.53 -6.71
CA GLY A 516 16.35 -23.83 -7.91
C GLY A 516 16.30 -24.66 -9.20
N PRO A 517 16.66 -24.03 -10.33
CA PRO A 517 16.67 -24.68 -11.64
C PRO A 517 17.51 -25.97 -11.66
N GLY A 518 16.96 -27.03 -12.26
CA GLY A 518 17.62 -28.33 -12.39
C GLY A 518 17.33 -29.33 -11.26
N ALA A 519 16.70 -28.90 -10.16
CA ALA A 519 16.21 -29.83 -9.14
C ALA A 519 15.11 -30.75 -9.68
N THR A 520 15.13 -32.01 -9.25
CA THR A 520 14.18 -33.05 -9.67
C THR A 520 13.51 -33.71 -8.47
N VAL A 521 12.43 -34.46 -8.71
CA VAL A 521 11.77 -35.22 -7.65
C VAL A 521 12.65 -36.43 -7.27
N SER A 522 12.84 -36.68 -5.98
CA SER A 522 13.57 -37.85 -5.51
C SER A 522 12.84 -39.16 -5.83
N GLN A 523 13.60 -40.26 -5.83
CA GLN A 523 13.08 -41.62 -5.93
C GLN A 523 12.02 -41.96 -4.86
N ASP A 524 11.08 -42.83 -5.19
CA ASP A 524 9.94 -43.21 -4.33
C ASP A 524 10.36 -43.73 -2.95
N ALA A 525 11.52 -44.39 -2.87
CA ALA A 525 12.07 -44.88 -1.60
C ALA A 525 12.27 -43.74 -0.57
N CYS A 526 12.55 -42.51 -1.01
CA CYS A 526 12.68 -41.37 -0.11
C CYS A 526 11.36 -40.98 0.55
N PHE A 527 10.22 -41.16 -0.13
CA PHE A 527 8.92 -40.82 0.44
C PHE A 527 8.51 -41.78 1.58
N GLN A 528 9.16 -42.94 1.71
CA GLN A 528 8.94 -43.85 2.85
C GLN A 528 9.33 -43.24 4.20
N PHE A 529 10.21 -42.23 4.20
CA PHE A 529 10.53 -41.46 5.41
C PHE A 529 9.30 -40.75 6.00
N ASN A 530 8.26 -40.47 5.21
CA ASN A 530 7.01 -39.88 5.69
C ASN A 530 6.19 -40.81 6.61
N ARG A 531 6.49 -42.11 6.63
CA ARG A 531 5.85 -43.09 7.53
C ARG A 531 6.36 -43.02 8.96
N GLN A 532 7.40 -42.23 9.21
CA GLN A 532 8.01 -42.15 10.55
C GLN A 532 7.20 -41.29 11.51
N GLY A 533 6.40 -40.34 11.01
CA GLY A 533 5.70 -39.36 11.86
C GLY A 533 6.67 -38.50 12.68
N ASN A 534 7.90 -38.32 12.17
CA ASN A 534 8.96 -37.63 12.88
C ASN A 534 8.89 -36.11 12.62
N HIS A 535 9.95 -35.38 13.00
CA HIS A 535 10.01 -33.93 12.88
C HIS A 535 9.74 -33.37 11.46
N TYR A 536 10.13 -34.09 10.41
CA TYR A 536 9.98 -33.64 9.01
C TYR A 536 9.14 -34.57 8.15
N GLY A 537 9.14 -35.87 8.44
CA GLY A 537 8.46 -36.91 7.67
C GLY A 537 7.13 -37.29 8.30
N TYR A 538 6.06 -36.63 7.88
CA TYR A 538 4.69 -36.84 8.32
C TYR A 538 3.72 -36.43 7.19
N CYS A 539 2.42 -36.71 7.34
CA CYS A 539 1.39 -36.39 6.32
C CYS A 539 0.55 -35.16 6.69
N ARG A 540 0.16 -35.06 7.96
CA ARG A 540 -0.68 -33.97 8.45
C ARG A 540 -0.43 -33.73 9.93
N LYS A 541 -1.07 -32.71 10.48
CA LYS A 541 -1.08 -32.45 11.92
C LYS A 541 -2.50 -32.47 12.45
N GLU A 542 -2.68 -33.12 13.58
CA GLU A 542 -3.90 -33.05 14.37
C GLU A 542 -3.53 -32.39 15.70
N GLN A 543 -4.06 -31.20 15.98
CA GLN A 543 -3.77 -30.44 17.21
C GLN A 543 -2.26 -30.31 17.50
N ASN A 544 -1.46 -30.00 16.47
CA ASN A 544 0.01 -29.93 16.47
C ASN A 544 0.76 -31.27 16.60
N THR A 545 0.08 -32.40 16.79
CA THR A 545 0.69 -33.72 16.71
C THR A 545 0.90 -34.11 15.24
N LYS A 546 2.14 -34.43 14.87
CA LYS A 546 2.52 -34.88 13.52
C LYS A 546 2.06 -36.33 13.32
N ILE A 547 1.20 -36.55 12.33
CA ILE A 547 0.64 -37.87 12.02
C ILE A 547 1.44 -38.49 10.87
N ALA A 548 1.98 -39.68 11.11
CA ALA A 548 2.67 -40.47 10.10
C ALA A 548 1.77 -40.75 8.89
N CYS A 549 2.36 -40.85 7.70
CA CYS A 549 1.62 -41.26 6.52
C CYS A 549 1.30 -42.75 6.55
N GLU A 550 0.08 -43.10 6.13
CA GLU A 550 -0.23 -44.46 5.71
C GLU A 550 0.58 -44.83 4.45
N PRO A 551 0.81 -46.13 4.16
CA PRO A 551 1.60 -46.57 3.01
C PRO A 551 1.14 -45.97 1.67
N GLN A 552 -0.16 -45.80 1.47
CA GLN A 552 -0.74 -45.21 0.25
C GLN A 552 -0.61 -43.68 0.17
N ASP A 553 -0.34 -43.01 1.30
CA ASP A 553 -0.34 -41.56 1.43
C ASP A 553 1.07 -40.96 1.45
N VAL A 554 2.11 -41.79 1.39
CA VAL A 554 3.52 -41.35 1.51
C VAL A 554 3.92 -40.24 0.53
N LYS A 555 3.25 -40.15 -0.62
CA LYS A 555 3.43 -39.13 -1.64
C LYS A 555 2.73 -37.79 -1.34
N CYS A 556 2.02 -37.68 -0.22
CA CYS A 556 1.30 -36.47 0.20
C CYS A 556 1.80 -35.87 1.52
N GLY A 557 2.92 -36.37 2.04
CA GLY A 557 3.63 -35.79 3.18
C GLY A 557 4.71 -34.78 2.78
N ARG A 558 5.90 -34.90 3.37
CA ARG A 558 7.08 -34.12 2.96
C ARG A 558 7.44 -34.38 1.51
N LEU A 559 7.77 -33.33 0.77
CA LEU A 559 8.34 -33.44 -0.57
C LEU A 559 9.84 -33.78 -0.47
N TYR A 560 10.27 -34.74 -1.29
CA TYR A 560 11.67 -35.11 -1.42
C TYR A 560 12.20 -34.76 -2.81
N CYS A 561 13.32 -34.06 -2.86
CA CYS A 561 13.94 -33.56 -4.08
C CYS A 561 15.42 -33.97 -4.19
N PHE A 562 15.88 -34.07 -5.43
CA PHE A 562 17.28 -34.26 -5.80
C PHE A 562 17.79 -33.01 -6.54
N PRO A 563 18.56 -32.14 -5.87
CA PRO A 563 19.29 -31.06 -6.53
C PRO A 563 20.34 -31.66 -7.45
N ASN A 564 20.23 -31.45 -8.78
CA ASN A 564 21.24 -31.88 -9.74
C ASN A 564 22.47 -30.96 -9.68
N SER A 565 23.21 -31.01 -8.57
CA SER A 565 24.50 -30.36 -8.40
C SER A 565 25.61 -31.42 -8.33
N PRO A 566 26.80 -31.19 -8.93
CA PRO A 566 27.93 -32.12 -8.87
C PRO A 566 28.33 -32.53 -7.44
N GLU A 567 27.98 -31.73 -6.44
CA GLU A 567 28.33 -31.94 -5.03
C GLU A 567 27.28 -32.77 -4.25
N THR A 568 26.09 -32.98 -4.82
CA THR A 568 24.98 -33.61 -4.09
C THR A 568 25.09 -35.13 -4.12
N LYS A 569 25.42 -35.71 -2.96
CA LYS A 569 25.52 -37.18 -2.77
C LYS A 569 24.27 -37.81 -2.15
N ASN A 570 23.42 -37.01 -1.50
CA ASN A 570 22.21 -37.51 -0.84
C ASN A 570 21.03 -37.57 -1.83
N PRO A 571 20.43 -38.76 -2.07
CA PRO A 571 19.29 -38.88 -2.98
C PRO A 571 17.96 -38.32 -2.40
N CYS A 572 17.88 -38.11 -1.08
CA CYS A 572 16.66 -37.71 -0.38
C CYS A 572 16.87 -36.37 0.35
N ASN A 573 16.62 -35.25 -0.32
CA ASN A 573 16.71 -33.92 0.29
C ASN A 573 15.32 -33.35 0.52
N ILE A 574 15.15 -32.63 1.62
CA ILE A 574 13.89 -31.99 2.00
C ILE A 574 14.09 -30.50 2.17
N TYR A 575 13.04 -29.74 1.94
CA TYR A 575 12.96 -28.37 2.42
C TYR A 575 12.17 -28.38 3.72
N TYR A 576 12.75 -27.79 4.77
CA TYR A 576 12.13 -27.71 6.08
C TYR A 576 12.43 -26.35 6.69
N SER A 577 11.39 -25.66 7.17
CA SER A 577 11.54 -24.43 7.95
C SER A 577 10.93 -24.64 9.34
N PRO A 578 11.65 -24.36 10.43
CA PRO A 578 11.06 -24.36 11.77
C PRO A 578 9.93 -23.33 11.95
N ASN A 579 9.92 -22.27 11.14
CA ASN A 579 8.93 -21.18 11.23
C ASN A 579 7.59 -21.52 10.56
N ASP A 580 7.65 -22.40 9.56
CA ASP A 580 6.50 -22.91 8.83
C ASP A 580 6.84 -24.33 8.41
N GLU A 581 6.50 -25.30 9.26
CA GLU A 581 6.83 -26.68 8.97
C GLU A 581 6.00 -27.23 7.79
N ASP A 582 4.93 -26.55 7.38
CA ASP A 582 4.13 -26.94 6.22
C ASP A 582 4.86 -26.55 4.92
N LYS A 583 5.75 -25.55 4.97
CA LYS A 583 6.66 -25.23 3.86
C LYS A 583 7.59 -26.42 3.55
N GLY A 584 7.51 -26.89 2.31
CA GLY A 584 8.21 -28.09 1.83
C GLY A 584 7.40 -29.39 1.93
N MET A 585 6.18 -29.34 2.46
CA MET A 585 5.19 -30.41 2.26
C MET A 585 4.70 -30.39 0.82
N VAL A 586 4.21 -31.54 0.34
CA VAL A 586 3.58 -31.63 -0.98
C VAL A 586 2.31 -30.78 -1.00
N LEU A 587 2.19 -29.89 -1.98
CA LEU A 587 1.03 -29.01 -2.09
C LEU A 587 -0.28 -29.79 -2.31
N PRO A 588 -1.42 -29.31 -1.77
CA PRO A 588 -2.72 -29.90 -2.07
C PRO A 588 -3.02 -29.86 -3.58
N GLY A 589 -3.75 -30.86 -4.06
CA GLY A 589 -4.04 -31.08 -5.47
C GLY A 589 -2.90 -31.71 -6.29
N THR A 590 -1.70 -31.89 -5.71
CA THR A 590 -0.57 -32.51 -6.43
C THR A 590 -0.88 -33.96 -6.76
N LYS A 591 -0.60 -34.38 -8.00
CA LYS A 591 -0.71 -35.78 -8.43
C LYS A 591 0.23 -36.67 -7.60
N CYS A 592 -0.34 -37.67 -6.93
CA CYS A 592 0.39 -38.62 -6.09
C CYS A 592 0.41 -40.06 -6.66
N ALA A 593 -0.54 -40.38 -7.53
CA ALA A 593 -0.57 -41.58 -8.34
C ALA A 593 -1.47 -41.34 -9.57
N ASP A 594 -1.53 -42.28 -10.51
CA ASP A 594 -2.50 -42.20 -11.60
C ASP A 594 -3.93 -42.24 -11.05
N GLY A 595 -4.74 -41.26 -11.48
CA GLY A 595 -6.10 -41.06 -10.99
C GLY A 595 -6.20 -40.46 -9.59
N LYS A 596 -5.09 -40.04 -8.95
CA LYS A 596 -5.08 -39.57 -7.56
C LYS A 596 -4.34 -38.27 -7.32
N ALA A 597 -4.85 -37.47 -6.39
CA ALA A 597 -4.24 -36.22 -5.95
C ALA A 597 -4.21 -36.11 -4.42
N CYS A 598 -3.31 -35.28 -3.90
CA CYS A 598 -3.19 -35.04 -2.47
C CYS A 598 -4.30 -34.12 -1.93
N SER A 599 -5.00 -34.56 -0.89
CA SER A 599 -5.95 -33.76 -0.12
C SER A 599 -5.72 -34.00 1.37
N ASN A 600 -5.46 -32.94 2.14
CA ASN A 600 -5.21 -32.99 3.59
C ASN A 600 -4.21 -34.08 4.04
N GLY A 601 -3.13 -34.25 3.27
CA GLY A 601 -2.11 -35.27 3.55
C GLY A 601 -2.51 -36.70 3.17
N GLN A 602 -3.53 -36.89 2.32
CA GLN A 602 -3.98 -38.20 1.84
C GLN A 602 -3.99 -38.25 0.31
N CYS A 603 -3.65 -39.40 -0.28
CA CYS A 603 -3.66 -39.62 -1.72
C CYS A 603 -5.01 -40.23 -2.14
N VAL A 604 -5.93 -39.37 -2.59
CA VAL A 604 -7.33 -39.71 -2.85
C VAL A 604 -7.65 -39.67 -4.35
N ASP A 605 -8.71 -40.39 -4.75
CA ASP A 605 -9.15 -40.42 -6.15
C ASP A 605 -9.67 -39.06 -6.61
N VAL A 606 -9.26 -38.64 -7.82
CA VAL A 606 -9.64 -37.34 -8.37
C VAL A 606 -11.12 -37.23 -8.77
N THR A 607 -11.83 -38.36 -8.79
CA THR A 607 -13.26 -38.44 -9.11
C THR A 607 -14.17 -38.04 -7.96
N THR A 608 -13.64 -38.07 -6.73
CA THR A 608 -14.32 -37.52 -5.55
C THR A 608 -14.22 -35.99 -5.58
N PRO A 609 -15.26 -35.21 -5.23
CA PRO A 609 -15.13 -33.75 -5.15
C PRO A 609 -14.11 -33.33 -4.08
N TYR A 610 -13.17 -32.44 -4.40
CA TYR A 610 -12.22 -31.83 -3.44
C TYR A 610 -11.81 -30.41 -3.83
#